data_AF-A0A1H3KLE2-F1
#
_entry.id   AF-A0A1H3KLE2-F1
#
_cell.length_a   1.000
_cell.length_b   1.000
_cell.length_c   1.000
_cell.angle_alpha   90.00
_cell.angle_beta   90.00
_cell.angle_gamma   90.00
#
_symmetry.space_group_name_H-M   'P 1'
#
loop_
_entity.id
_entity.type
_entity.pdbx_description
1 polymer ?
#
loop_
_entity_poly.entity_id
_entity_poly.type
_entity_poly.pdbx_seq_one_letter_code
_entity_poly.pdbx_strand_id
1 'polypeptide(L)'
;MKLFQSYPSALLPKGIAACVATGRGPELEEMFSLRQYDRLKQPFEKPDTLRRVLDCITEAGTRGAVATDVAKTLSFNPMTVERCYAWLLKYGYIARVG
;
A
#
# COMPACT_ATOMS: atom_id res chain seq x y z
N MET A 1 -12.51 33.02 -7.46
CA MET A 1 -11.71 32.07 -6.64
C MET A 1 -11.51 30.78 -7.43
N LYS A 2 -10.31 30.52 -7.95
CA LYS A 2 -9.97 29.29 -8.73
C LYS A 2 -9.17 28.25 -7.92
N LEU A 3 -8.91 28.51 -6.63
CA LEU A 3 -7.96 27.73 -5.82
C LEU A 3 -8.35 26.26 -5.62
N PHE A 4 -9.65 25.94 -5.72
CA PHE A 4 -10.16 24.58 -5.49
C PHE A 4 -10.68 23.88 -6.75
N GLN A 5 -10.56 24.50 -7.93
CA GLN A 5 -11.03 23.90 -9.18
C GLN A 5 -10.25 22.63 -9.56
N SER A 6 -9.01 22.54 -9.12
CA SER A 6 -8.13 21.37 -9.29
C SER A 6 -8.13 20.44 -8.09
N TYR A 7 -8.98 20.68 -7.08
CA TYR A 7 -9.05 19.78 -5.93
C TYR A 7 -9.76 18.50 -6.35
N PRO A 8 -9.12 17.32 -6.25
CA PRO A 8 -9.71 16.08 -6.69
C PRO A 8 -10.94 15.76 -5.83
N SER A 9 -12.13 15.93 -6.41
CA SER A 9 -13.43 15.71 -5.77
C SER A 9 -14.01 14.33 -6.06
N ALA A 10 -13.30 13.50 -6.83
CA ALA A 10 -13.72 12.15 -7.15
C ALA A 10 -13.73 11.29 -5.88
N LEU A 11 -14.89 10.74 -5.55
CA LEU A 11 -15.01 9.73 -4.51
C LEU A 11 -14.37 8.44 -5.03
N LEU A 12 -13.35 7.95 -4.33
CA LEU A 12 -12.79 6.64 -4.63
C LEU A 12 -13.89 5.58 -4.43
N PRO A 13 -14.06 4.63 -5.37
CA PRO A 13 -14.98 3.52 -5.16
C PRO A 13 -14.63 2.76 -3.88
N LYS A 14 -15.63 2.18 -3.22
CA LYS A 14 -15.44 1.42 -1.98
C LYS A 14 -14.54 0.21 -2.24
N GLY A 15 -13.53 0.04 -1.40
CA GLY A 15 -12.49 -0.98 -1.56
C GLY A 15 -11.23 -0.40 -2.20
N ILE A 16 -10.07 -0.96 -1.86
CA ILE A 16 -8.84 -0.57 -2.55
C ILE A 16 -8.87 -1.21 -3.93
N ALA A 17 -8.95 -0.38 -4.99
CA ALA A 17 -8.80 -0.84 -6.36
C ALA A 17 -7.56 -1.75 -6.50
N ALA A 18 -7.60 -2.70 -7.43
CA ALA A 18 -6.47 -3.58 -7.68
C ALA A 18 -5.19 -2.75 -7.84
N CYS A 19 -4.11 -3.14 -7.17
CA CYS A 19 -2.84 -2.43 -7.22
C CYS A 19 -1.77 -3.30 -7.85
N VAL A 20 -0.85 -2.68 -8.59
CA VAL A 20 0.32 -3.30 -9.20
C VAL A 20 1.59 -2.75 -8.56
N ALA A 21 2.62 -3.60 -8.44
CA ALA A 21 3.93 -3.16 -7.99
C ALA A 21 4.57 -2.24 -9.05
N THR A 22 5.20 -1.16 -8.62
CA THR A 22 5.80 -0.15 -9.53
C THR A 22 7.27 -0.42 -9.85
N GLY A 23 7.92 -1.35 -9.14
CA GLY A 23 9.36 -1.58 -9.27
C GLY A 23 10.23 -0.44 -8.73
N ARG A 24 9.69 0.42 -7.86
CA ARG A 24 10.42 1.54 -7.23
C ARG A 24 11.60 1.03 -6.38
N GLY A 25 12.76 1.68 -6.50
CA GLY A 25 13.94 1.41 -5.67
C GLY A 25 14.48 2.65 -4.95
N PRO A 26 13.94 3.01 -3.78
CA PRO A 26 14.66 2.57 -2.59
C PRO A 26 14.04 1.30 -2.02
N GLU A 27 14.87 0.46 -1.42
CA GLU A 27 14.38 -0.74 -0.75
C GLU A 27 13.37 -0.38 0.34
N LEU A 28 12.38 -1.25 0.51
CA LEU A 28 11.26 -1.02 1.41
C LEU A 28 11.73 -0.75 2.84
N GLU A 29 12.74 -1.49 3.29
CA GLU A 29 13.32 -1.40 4.63
C GLU A 29 14.07 -0.08 4.84
N GLU A 30 14.74 0.42 3.81
CA GLU A 30 15.40 1.73 3.84
C GLU A 30 14.35 2.82 4.05
N MET A 31 13.30 2.83 3.23
CA MET A 31 12.21 3.80 3.36
C MET A 31 11.48 3.67 4.70
N PHE A 32 11.31 2.45 5.22
CA PHE A 32 10.72 2.22 6.53
C PHE A 32 11.57 2.80 7.66
N SER A 33 12.89 2.56 7.64
CA SER A 33 13.82 3.05 8.65
C SER A 33 13.84 4.58 8.76
N LEU A 34 13.76 5.27 7.61
CA LEU A 34 13.70 6.74 7.54
C LEU A 34 12.46 7.32 8.23
N ARG A 35 11.41 6.52 8.44
CA ARG A 35 10.17 6.96 9.11
C ARG A 35 10.18 6.76 10.61
N GLN A 36 11.14 6.02 11.16
CA GLN A 36 11.33 5.85 12.60
C GLN A 36 10.04 5.45 13.33
N TYR A 37 9.30 4.48 12.77
CA TYR A 37 8.04 4.00 13.33
C TYR A 37 8.20 3.36 14.72
N ASP A 38 9.41 2.90 15.04
CA ASP A 38 9.84 2.45 16.36
C ASP A 38 9.73 3.54 17.44
N ARG A 39 9.78 4.82 17.06
CA ARG A 39 9.66 5.95 17.98
C ARG A 39 8.21 6.41 18.21
N LEU A 40 7.24 5.81 17.50
CA LEU A 40 5.83 6.16 17.66
C LEU A 40 5.18 5.35 18.80
N LYS A 41 4.29 6.01 19.54
CA LYS A 41 3.52 5.38 20.64
C LYS A 41 2.59 4.26 20.16
N GLN A 42 2.19 4.29 18.89
CA GLN A 42 1.39 3.22 18.28
C GLN A 42 2.26 2.43 17.31
N PRO A 43 2.34 1.10 17.46
CA PRO A 43 3.10 0.28 16.53
C PRO A 43 2.40 0.33 15.16
N PHE A 44 3.16 0.72 14.14
CA PHE A 44 2.80 0.44 12.76
C PHE A 44 3.13 -1.02 12.43
N GLU A 45 2.69 -1.49 11.26
CA GLU A 45 3.00 -2.84 10.78
C GLU A 45 4.53 -3.07 10.68
N LYS A 46 4.95 -4.33 10.78
CA LYS A 46 6.38 -4.68 10.72
C LYS A 46 6.90 -4.63 9.27
N PRO A 47 8.21 -4.37 9.05
CA PRO A 47 8.81 -4.42 7.71
C PRO A 47 8.55 -5.75 6.99
N ASP A 48 8.65 -6.87 7.70
CA ASP A 48 8.37 -8.21 7.15
C ASP A 48 6.93 -8.33 6.63
N THR A 49 5.95 -7.78 7.37
CA THR A 49 4.55 -7.78 6.97
C THR A 49 4.34 -6.97 5.68
N LEU A 50 4.95 -5.78 5.61
CA LEU A 50 4.94 -4.94 4.41
C LEU A 50 5.58 -5.63 3.21
N ARG A 51 6.72 -6.30 3.41
CA ARG A 51 7.45 -7.03 2.36
C ARG A 51 6.60 -8.16 1.79
N ARG A 52 6.04 -9.02 2.64
CA ARG A 52 5.16 -10.13 2.21
C ARG A 52 3.93 -9.64 1.45
N VAL A 53 3.36 -8.50 1.84
CA VAL A 53 2.26 -7.87 1.10
C VAL A 53 2.73 -7.37 -0.26
N LEU A 54 3.87 -6.69 -0.35
CA LEU A 54 4.43 -6.21 -1.62
C LEU A 54 4.80 -7.36 -2.56
N ASP A 55 5.38 -8.44 -2.04
CA ASP A 55 5.76 -9.62 -2.82
C ASP A 55 4.51 -10.28 -3.42
N CYS A 56 3.45 -10.45 -2.64
CA CYS A 56 2.17 -10.98 -3.13
C CYS A 56 1.55 -10.11 -4.23
N ILE A 57 1.65 -8.78 -4.11
CA ILE A 57 1.19 -7.85 -5.16
C ILE A 57 2.08 -7.97 -6.41
N THR A 58 3.38 -8.17 -6.23
CA THR A 58 4.35 -8.33 -7.32
C THR A 58 4.08 -9.62 -8.10
N GLU A 59 3.81 -10.73 -7.40
CA GLU A 59 3.44 -12.02 -7.99
C GLU A 59 2.12 -11.97 -8.78
N ALA A 60 1.17 -11.12 -8.37
CA ALA A 60 -0.08 -10.93 -9.12
C ALA A 60 0.16 -10.31 -10.52
N GLY A 61 1.30 -9.64 -10.72
CA GLY A 61 1.72 -9.07 -11.99
C GLY A 61 0.78 -7.96 -12.47
N THR A 62 0.62 -7.85 -13.79
CA THR A 62 -0.13 -6.75 -14.44
C THR A 62 -1.63 -6.76 -14.16
N ARG A 63 -2.20 -7.88 -13.70
CA ARG A 63 -3.61 -7.96 -13.28
C ARG A 63 -3.87 -7.14 -12.00
N GLY A 64 -2.81 -6.89 -11.23
CA GLY A 64 -2.89 -6.29 -9.91
C GLY A 64 -3.55 -7.20 -8.87
N ALA A 65 -3.48 -6.78 -7.61
CA ALA A 65 -4.08 -7.47 -6.49
C ALA A 65 -4.97 -6.53 -5.68
N VAL A 66 -6.13 -7.02 -5.25
CA VAL A 66 -7.04 -6.32 -4.35
C VAL A 66 -6.68 -6.68 -2.91
N ALA A 67 -6.74 -5.71 -1.99
CA ALA A 67 -6.34 -5.90 -0.59
C ALA A 67 -7.05 -7.07 0.10
N THR A 68 -8.34 -7.29 -0.20
CA THR A 68 -9.11 -8.41 0.36
C THR A 68 -8.61 -9.77 -0.10
N ASP A 69 -8.10 -9.87 -1.33
CA ASP A 69 -7.60 -11.12 -1.88
C ASP A 69 -6.19 -11.39 -1.37
N VAL A 70 -5.35 -10.36 -1.24
CA VAL A 70 -4.04 -10.47 -0.58
C VAL A 70 -4.20 -10.90 0.88
N ALA A 71 -5.19 -10.34 1.60
CA ALA A 71 -5.46 -10.76 2.98
C ALA A 71 -5.84 -12.24 3.08
N LYS A 72 -6.65 -12.76 2.15
CA LYS A 72 -6.99 -14.18 2.08
C LYS A 72 -5.76 -15.03 1.73
N THR A 73 -5.01 -14.66 0.70
CA THR A 73 -3.83 -15.39 0.23
C THR A 73 -2.76 -15.50 1.32
N LEU A 74 -2.51 -14.42 2.05
CA LEU A 74 -1.51 -14.39 3.13
C LEU A 74 -2.06 -14.85 4.49
N SER A 75 -3.36 -15.15 4.60
CA SER A 75 -4.07 -15.41 5.87
C SER A 75 -3.84 -14.30 6.92
N PHE A 76 -3.83 -13.04 6.47
CA PHE A 76 -3.66 -11.86 7.32
C PHE A 76 -5.00 -11.21 7.67
N ASN A 77 -5.01 -10.43 8.76
CA ASN A 77 -6.15 -9.58 9.07
C ASN A 77 -6.35 -8.56 7.92
N PRO A 78 -7.58 -8.40 7.38
CA PRO A 78 -7.85 -7.43 6.31
C PRO A 78 -7.38 -6.01 6.64
N MET A 79 -7.53 -5.56 7.88
CA MET A 79 -7.10 -4.24 8.33
C MET A 79 -5.58 -4.06 8.27
N THR A 80 -4.82 -5.11 8.58
CA THR A 80 -3.34 -5.10 8.45
C THR A 80 -2.93 -4.91 6.99
N VAL A 81 -3.60 -5.61 6.07
CA VAL A 81 -3.31 -5.47 4.64
C VAL A 81 -3.71 -4.09 4.12
N GLU A 82 -4.87 -3.56 4.52
CA GLU A 82 -5.29 -2.20 4.14
C GLU A 82 -4.29 -1.12 4.61
N ARG A 83 -3.77 -1.24 5.83
CA ARG A 83 -2.70 -0.35 6.33
C ARG A 83 -1.42 -0.48 5.53
N CYS A 84 -1.04 -1.70 5.15
CA CYS A 84 0.11 -1.93 4.27
C CYS A 84 -0.10 -1.27 2.90
N TYR A 85 -1.27 -1.44 2.29
CA TYR A 85 -1.60 -0.81 1.01
C TYR A 85 -1.54 0.72 1.10
N ALA A 86 -2.09 1.31 2.16
CA ALA A 86 -2.04 2.76 2.37
C ALA A 86 -0.59 3.27 2.42
N TRP A 87 0.29 2.55 3.11
CA TRP A 87 1.71 2.86 3.20
C TRP A 87 2.44 2.70 1.85
N LEU A 88 2.23 1.56 1.18
CA LEU A 88 2.85 1.25 -0.11
C LEU A 88 2.42 2.24 -1.20
N LEU A 89 1.14 2.64 -1.22
CA LEU A 89 0.62 3.70 -2.10
C LEU A 89 1.25 5.05 -1.78
N LYS A 90 1.31 5.41 -0.49
CA LYS A 90 1.88 6.69 -0.04
C LYS A 90 3.32 6.89 -0.50
N TYR A 91 4.11 5.82 -0.51
CA TYR A 91 5.51 5.86 -0.94
C TYR A 91 5.72 5.31 -2.35
N GLY A 92 4.66 5.08 -3.13
CA GLY A 92 4.78 4.74 -4.55
C GLY A 92 5.40 3.38 -4.86
N TYR A 93 5.34 2.42 -3.94
CA TYR A 93 5.72 1.02 -4.18
C TYR A 93 4.66 0.25 -4.98
N ILE A 94 3.40 0.67 -4.84
CA ILE A 94 2.28 0.16 -5.62
C ILE A 94 1.48 1.32 -6.22
N ALA A 95 0.83 1.07 -7.34
CA ALA A 95 -0.07 2.00 -8.00
C ALA A 95 -1.40 1.31 -8.29
N ARG A 96 -2.51 2.06 -8.28
CA ARG A 96 -3.82 1.54 -8.65
C ARG A 96 -3.85 1.21 -10.14
N VAL A 97 -4.43 0.07 -10.48
CA VAL A 97 -4.91 -0.22 -11.84
C VAL A 97 -6.14 0.68 -12.05
N GLY A 98 -6.12 1.44 -13.14
CA GLY A 98 -7.16 2.42 -13.48
C GLY A 98 -8.53 1.79 -13.70
#